data_AF-A0A0Q8IIZ5-F1
#
_entry.id   AF-A0A0Q8IIZ5-F1
#
_cell.length_a   1.000
_cell.length_b   1.000
_cell.length_c   1.000
_cell.angle_alpha   90.00
_cell.angle_beta   90.00
_cell.angle_gamma   90.00
#
_symmetry.space_group_name_H-M   'P 1'
#
loop_
_entity.id
_entity.type
_entity.pdbx_description
1 polymer ?
#
loop_
_entity_poly.entity_id
_entity_poly.type
_entity_poly.pdbx_seq_one_letter_code
_entity_poly.pdbx_strand_id
1 'polypeptide(L)'
;MRIAIDHKLSVSVPQGTAQAVFHLLLTPPSGPTQTVESWSVEGPGIGNAGRFTDGFGNAAHLVNQMRPEGEITIHVRGEVTTRDSHGVLGRPAGEPVPALYRRRTELTKVPAEFYAPFRDSKESRLSICHALMERVGETLGMPPEEPEAQQMQADGGQEQAQDVTEEPRPAAADYAHLFIGAARALDIPARYVVGYRLVDGEDGLHAWAEAFDEGLGWIGFDPFMQICPTDRYVRLAIALDAETAPTLRTVPIAEVVQVVKASAASTN
;
A
#
# COMPACT_ATOMS: atom_id res chain seq x y z
N MET A 1 -3.32 2.67 17.59
CA MET A 1 -4.75 2.36 17.41
C MET A 1 -4.99 0.85 17.27
N ARG A 2 -6.24 0.35 17.38
CA ARG A 2 -6.61 -1.02 16.96
C ARG A 2 -7.56 -0.94 15.77
N ILE A 3 -7.23 -1.60 14.67
CA ILE A 3 -7.95 -1.54 13.40
C ILE A 3 -8.45 -2.95 13.07
N ALA A 4 -9.74 -3.06 12.78
CA ALA A 4 -10.36 -4.25 12.21
C ALA A 4 -10.36 -4.15 10.69
N ILE A 5 -9.99 -5.24 10.02
CA ILE A 5 -9.95 -5.37 8.56
C ILE A 5 -10.95 -6.45 8.14
N ASP A 6 -11.82 -6.14 7.18
CA ASP A 6 -12.60 -7.10 6.40
C ASP A 6 -12.32 -6.82 4.91
N HIS A 7 -11.59 -7.72 4.26
CA HIS A 7 -11.18 -7.61 2.86
C HIS A 7 -11.70 -8.82 2.08
N LYS A 8 -12.59 -8.55 1.12
CA LYS A 8 -13.17 -9.55 0.23
C LYS A 8 -12.59 -9.42 -1.17
N LEU A 9 -12.11 -10.53 -1.74
CA LEU A 9 -11.74 -10.65 -3.14
C LEU A 9 -12.66 -11.64 -3.84
N SER A 10 -13.18 -11.26 -5.00
CA SER A 10 -13.99 -12.08 -5.91
C SER A 10 -13.21 -12.27 -7.20
N VAL A 11 -13.00 -13.52 -7.60
CA VAL A 11 -12.13 -13.91 -8.72
C VAL A 11 -12.96 -14.66 -9.76
N SER A 12 -12.98 -14.14 -10.99
CA SER A 12 -13.64 -14.74 -12.13
C SER A 12 -12.62 -15.35 -13.08
N VAL A 13 -12.45 -16.68 -12.98
CA VAL A 13 -11.49 -17.44 -13.79
C VAL A 13 -12.11 -17.75 -15.17
N PRO A 14 -11.34 -17.74 -16.28
CA PRO A 14 -11.85 -18.06 -17.60
C PRO A 14 -12.54 -19.43 -17.68
N GLN A 15 -13.64 -19.51 -18.44
CA GLN A 15 -14.41 -20.74 -18.61
C GLN A 15 -13.53 -21.86 -19.19
N GLY A 16 -13.69 -23.09 -18.67
CA GLY A 16 -12.93 -24.26 -19.12
C GLY A 16 -11.51 -24.33 -18.57
N THR A 17 -11.14 -23.47 -17.61
CA THR A 17 -9.84 -23.54 -16.94
C THR A 17 -9.68 -24.87 -16.21
N ALA A 18 -8.72 -25.68 -16.63
CA ALA A 18 -8.42 -26.97 -16.00
C ALA A 18 -7.72 -26.80 -14.64
N GLN A 19 -6.90 -25.76 -14.52
CA GLN A 19 -6.12 -25.46 -13.33
C GLN A 19 -5.89 -23.95 -13.23
N ALA A 20 -6.06 -23.39 -12.03
CA ALA A 20 -5.66 -22.03 -11.72
C ALA A 20 -4.75 -21.99 -10.49
N VAL A 21 -3.76 -21.10 -10.51
CA VAL A 21 -2.85 -20.87 -9.39
C VAL A 21 -2.99 -19.44 -8.92
N PHE A 22 -3.20 -19.27 -7.62
CA PHE A 22 -3.27 -17.97 -6.97
C PHE A 22 -2.06 -17.76 -6.07
N HIS A 23 -1.42 -16.61 -6.21
CA HIS A 23 -0.36 -16.14 -5.32
C HIS A 23 -0.88 -14.94 -4.54
N LEU A 24 -0.99 -15.07 -3.22
CA LEU A 24 -1.64 -14.10 -2.35
C LEU A 24 -0.64 -13.48 -1.38
N LEU A 25 -0.64 -12.16 -1.30
CA LEU A 25 0.08 -11.35 -0.31
C LEU A 25 -0.93 -10.68 0.62
N LEU A 26 -1.70 -11.51 1.34
CA LEU A 26 -2.85 -11.11 2.16
C LEU A 26 -2.62 -11.35 3.66
N THR A 27 -1.36 -11.37 4.11
CA THR A 27 -1.03 -11.59 5.53
C THR A 27 -0.02 -10.56 6.00
N PRO A 28 -0.43 -9.61 6.87
CA PRO A 28 0.44 -8.56 7.35
C PRO A 28 1.50 -9.13 8.31
N PRO A 29 2.72 -8.59 8.32
CA PRO A 29 3.70 -8.92 9.33
C PRO A 29 3.38 -8.23 10.66
N SER A 30 3.86 -8.79 11.77
CA SER A 30 4.04 -8.02 13.01
C SER A 30 5.43 -7.39 13.01
N GLY A 31 5.55 -6.18 13.56
CA GLY A 31 6.79 -5.42 13.52
C GLY A 31 6.77 -4.20 14.46
N PRO A 32 7.71 -3.25 14.29
CA PRO A 32 7.86 -2.11 15.19
C PRO A 32 6.62 -1.20 15.27
N THR A 33 5.89 -1.05 14.16
CA THR A 33 4.76 -0.12 14.05
C THR A 33 3.39 -0.79 14.12
N GLN A 34 3.33 -2.13 14.09
CA GLN A 34 2.08 -2.87 14.15
C GLN A 34 2.23 -4.27 14.77
N THR A 35 1.18 -4.75 15.42
CA THR A 35 1.08 -6.10 15.97
C THR A 35 -0.22 -6.72 15.48
N VAL A 36 -0.12 -7.89 14.84
CA VAL A 36 -1.28 -8.64 14.37
C VAL A 36 -1.84 -9.43 15.55
N GLU A 37 -3.03 -9.05 16.00
CA GLU A 37 -3.70 -9.68 17.15
C GLU A 37 -4.44 -10.95 16.73
N SER A 38 -5.11 -10.89 15.58
CA SER A 38 -5.78 -12.02 14.96
C SER A 38 -5.83 -11.83 13.45
N TRP A 39 -5.72 -12.93 12.70
CA TRP A 39 -5.78 -12.88 11.25
C TRP A 39 -6.27 -14.21 10.68
N SER A 40 -7.21 -14.16 9.74
CA SER A 40 -7.63 -15.29 8.94
C SER A 40 -7.68 -14.91 7.46
N VAL A 41 -7.23 -15.84 6.63
CA VAL A 41 -7.45 -15.83 5.18
C VAL A 41 -8.23 -17.10 4.89
N GLU A 42 -9.43 -16.95 4.33
CA GLU A 42 -10.39 -18.02 4.11
C GLU A 42 -10.84 -18.01 2.65
N GLY A 43 -11.09 -19.19 2.10
CA GLY A 43 -11.53 -19.36 0.72
C GLY A 43 -11.21 -20.76 0.20
N PRO A 44 -11.75 -21.13 -0.97
CA PRO A 44 -11.45 -22.42 -1.59
C PRO A 44 -9.93 -22.64 -1.72
N GLY A 45 -9.44 -23.82 -1.31
CA GLY A 45 -8.02 -24.19 -1.43
C GLY A 45 -7.06 -23.56 -0.40
N ILE A 46 -7.45 -22.52 0.34
CA ILE A 46 -6.55 -21.83 1.28
C ILE A 46 -6.03 -22.75 2.40
N GLY A 47 -6.85 -23.70 2.87
CA GLY A 47 -6.43 -24.69 3.87
C GLY A 47 -5.19 -25.49 3.44
N ASN A 48 -5.08 -25.80 2.14
CA ASN A 48 -4.01 -26.58 1.54
C ASN A 48 -2.94 -25.72 0.84
N ALA A 49 -2.96 -24.40 1.04
CA ALA A 49 -2.03 -23.49 0.41
C ALA A 49 -0.58 -23.79 0.81
N GLY A 50 0.34 -23.70 -0.16
CA GLY A 50 1.76 -23.57 0.13
C GLY A 50 2.01 -22.23 0.81
N ARG A 51 2.65 -22.25 1.98
CA ARG A 51 2.94 -21.05 2.79
C ARG A 51 4.44 -20.83 2.86
N PHE A 52 4.89 -19.64 2.54
CA PHE A 52 6.31 -19.30 2.54
C PHE A 52 6.54 -17.80 2.70
N THR A 53 7.77 -17.43 3.00
CA THR A 53 8.23 -16.04 2.95
C THR A 53 8.87 -15.79 1.59
N ASP A 54 8.38 -14.79 0.84
CA ASP A 54 8.91 -14.48 -0.48
C ASP A 54 10.28 -13.76 -0.41
N GLY A 55 10.84 -13.43 -1.58
CA GLY A 55 12.15 -12.76 -1.67
C GLY A 55 12.19 -11.35 -1.10
N PHE A 56 11.04 -10.75 -0.75
CA PHE A 56 10.95 -9.43 -0.12
C PHE A 56 10.65 -9.52 1.39
N GLY A 57 10.43 -10.71 1.93
CA GLY A 57 10.04 -10.91 3.32
C GLY A 57 8.53 -10.96 3.56
N ASN A 58 7.70 -11.00 2.50
CA ASN A 58 6.25 -11.06 2.65
C ASN A 58 5.78 -12.49 2.96
N ALA A 59 4.73 -12.61 3.78
CA ALA A 59 4.03 -13.87 3.95
C ALA A 59 3.14 -14.17 2.73
N ALA A 60 3.51 -15.18 1.97
CA ALA A 60 2.86 -15.56 0.73
C ALA A 60 2.08 -16.88 0.87
N HIS A 61 0.91 -16.92 0.24
CA HIS A 61 0.12 -18.14 0.02
C HIS A 61 0.13 -18.49 -1.46
N LEU A 62 0.41 -19.75 -1.79
CA LEU A 62 0.25 -20.32 -3.13
C LEU A 62 -0.87 -21.35 -3.12
N VAL A 63 -1.97 -21.04 -3.79
CA VAL A 63 -3.19 -21.85 -3.81
C VAL A 63 -3.38 -22.44 -5.19
N ASN A 64 -3.62 -23.75 -5.25
CA ASN A 64 -3.96 -24.44 -6.49
C ASN A 64 -5.46 -24.73 -6.52
N GLN A 65 -6.12 -24.34 -7.61
CA GLN A 65 -7.53 -24.63 -7.89
C GLN A 65 -7.61 -25.62 -9.05
N MET A 66 -8.21 -26.79 -8.79
CA MET A 66 -8.44 -27.80 -9.82
C MET A 66 -9.84 -27.63 -10.38
N ARG A 67 -9.94 -27.42 -11.71
CA ARG A 67 -11.21 -27.17 -12.42
C ARG A 67 -12.10 -26.16 -11.67
N PRO A 68 -11.62 -24.92 -11.44
CA PRO A 68 -12.43 -23.90 -10.79
C PRO A 68 -13.70 -23.63 -11.61
N GLU A 69 -14.85 -23.58 -10.94
CA GLU A 69 -16.14 -23.26 -11.53
C GLU A 69 -16.74 -22.04 -10.82
N GLY A 70 -17.26 -21.09 -11.60
CA GLY A 70 -17.90 -19.88 -11.07
C GLY A 70 -16.92 -18.87 -10.46
N GLU A 71 -17.47 -17.97 -9.66
CA GLU A 71 -16.72 -16.98 -8.90
C GLU A 71 -16.08 -17.62 -7.66
N ILE A 72 -14.78 -17.39 -7.47
CA ILE A 72 -14.06 -17.78 -6.26
C ILE A 72 -13.95 -16.59 -5.34
N THR A 73 -14.42 -16.74 -4.11
CA THR A 73 -14.34 -15.70 -3.09
C THR A 73 -13.26 -16.03 -2.05
N ILE A 74 -12.39 -15.06 -1.78
CA ILE A 74 -11.41 -15.09 -0.70
C ILE A 74 -11.79 -14.00 0.31
N HIS A 75 -11.94 -14.38 1.58
CA HIS A 75 -12.24 -13.46 2.68
C HIS A 75 -11.05 -13.37 3.62
N VAL A 76 -10.65 -12.15 3.92
CA VAL A 76 -9.57 -11.83 4.85
C VAL A 76 -10.16 -11.03 5.99
N ARG A 77 -9.96 -11.51 7.22
CA ARG A 77 -10.39 -10.81 8.43
C ARG A 77 -9.30 -10.77 9.45
N GLY A 78 -9.21 -9.68 10.18
CA GLY A 78 -8.30 -9.63 11.30
C GLY A 78 -8.28 -8.31 12.01
N GLU A 79 -7.51 -8.28 13.08
CA GLU A 79 -7.34 -7.11 13.91
C GLU A 79 -5.86 -6.84 14.12
N VAL A 80 -5.48 -5.59 13.93
CA VAL A 80 -4.10 -5.14 14.02
C VAL A 80 -4.02 -3.94 14.96
N THR A 81 -3.14 -4.03 15.96
CA THR A 81 -2.78 -2.90 16.80
C THR A 81 -1.62 -2.16 16.15
N THR A 82 -1.82 -0.89 15.80
CA THR A 82 -0.86 0.01 15.16
C THR A 82 -0.33 1.05 16.15
N ARG A 83 0.82 1.64 15.85
CA ARG A 83 1.45 2.69 16.65
C ARG A 83 1.98 3.79 15.75
N ASP A 84 1.76 5.04 16.16
CA ASP A 84 2.32 6.17 15.43
C ASP A 84 3.80 6.28 15.78
N SER A 85 4.61 6.30 14.73
CA SER A 85 6.07 6.40 14.77
C SER A 85 6.56 7.59 13.94
N HIS A 86 5.65 8.48 13.54
CA HIS A 86 5.91 9.59 12.64
C HIS A 86 6.57 9.10 11.33
N GLY A 87 6.05 7.99 10.80
CA GLY A 87 6.57 7.30 9.61
C GLY A 87 7.79 6.40 9.82
N VAL A 88 8.47 6.43 10.96
CA VAL A 88 9.73 5.68 11.14
C VAL A 88 9.47 4.20 11.48
N LEU A 89 9.67 3.32 10.50
CA LEU A 89 9.59 1.87 10.67
C LEU A 89 10.88 1.28 11.28
N GLY A 90 12.03 1.88 11.01
CA GLY A 90 13.32 1.38 11.50
C GLY A 90 13.89 0.27 10.63
N ARG A 91 14.43 -0.78 11.26
CA ARG A 91 15.07 -1.92 10.55
C ARG A 91 14.39 -3.23 10.94
N PRO A 92 13.28 -3.61 10.30
CA PRO A 92 12.61 -4.87 10.58
C PRO A 92 13.53 -6.06 10.30
N ALA A 93 13.48 -7.08 11.14
CA ALA A 93 14.24 -8.31 10.95
C ALA A 93 13.65 -9.15 9.80
N GLY A 94 14.52 -9.87 9.09
CA GLY A 94 14.10 -10.78 8.01
C GLY A 94 13.79 -10.12 6.68
N GLU A 95 13.96 -8.80 6.57
CA GLU A 95 13.82 -8.09 5.29
C GLU A 95 15.14 -8.07 4.49
N PRO A 96 15.07 -7.97 3.15
CA PRO A 96 16.27 -7.88 2.31
C PRO A 96 17.12 -6.65 2.60
N VAL A 97 18.38 -6.72 2.15
CA VAL A 97 19.30 -5.57 2.23
C VAL A 97 18.71 -4.36 1.48
N PRO A 98 18.81 -3.12 2.03
CA PRO A 98 18.24 -1.94 1.38
C PRO A 98 18.69 -1.76 -0.07
N ALA A 99 19.93 -2.13 -0.40
CA ALA A 99 20.48 -2.02 -1.76
C ALA A 99 19.62 -2.71 -2.84
N LEU A 100 18.84 -3.75 -2.50
CA LEU A 100 17.89 -4.39 -3.43
C LEU A 100 16.90 -3.36 -4.01
N TYR A 101 16.45 -2.41 -3.18
CA TYR A 101 15.41 -1.44 -3.50
C TYR A 101 15.93 -0.19 -4.22
N ARG A 102 17.18 -0.23 -4.70
CA ARG A 102 17.69 0.71 -5.72
C ARG A 102 17.38 0.26 -7.14
N ARG A 103 16.93 -0.99 -7.32
CA ARG A 103 16.62 -1.56 -8.63
C ARG A 103 15.47 -0.78 -9.28
N ARG A 104 15.70 -0.33 -10.51
CA ARG A 104 14.69 0.34 -11.35
C ARG A 104 13.74 -0.69 -11.95
N THR A 105 12.49 -0.28 -12.14
CA THR A 105 11.45 -1.05 -12.81
C THR A 105 10.72 -0.15 -13.82
N GLU A 106 9.92 -0.75 -14.70
CA GLU A 106 9.17 0.00 -15.71
C GLU A 106 8.19 1.00 -15.09
N LEU A 107 7.49 0.60 -14.02
CA LEU A 107 6.54 1.45 -13.30
C LEU A 107 7.22 2.58 -12.52
N THR A 108 8.51 2.48 -12.22
CA THR A 108 9.25 3.48 -11.43
C THR A 108 10.13 4.39 -12.31
N LYS A 109 9.82 4.47 -13.60
CA LYS A 109 10.46 5.42 -14.51
C LYS A 109 10.04 6.84 -14.17
N VAL A 110 11.04 7.71 -14.00
CA VAL A 110 10.85 9.12 -13.68
C VAL A 110 11.75 9.95 -14.60
N PRO A 111 11.26 11.09 -15.14
CA PRO A 111 12.07 11.91 -16.02
C PRO A 111 13.11 12.70 -15.22
N ALA A 112 14.25 13.04 -15.84
CA ALA A 112 15.42 13.54 -15.14
C ALA A 112 15.18 14.88 -14.43
N GLU A 113 14.39 15.75 -15.06
CA GLU A 113 13.93 17.04 -14.56
C GLU A 113 13.19 16.95 -13.23
N PHE A 114 12.59 15.79 -12.92
CA PHE A 114 11.85 15.61 -11.68
C PHE A 114 12.78 15.57 -10.46
N TYR A 115 13.90 14.84 -10.56
CA TYR A 115 14.82 14.65 -9.43
C TYR A 115 16.12 15.46 -9.56
N ALA A 116 16.41 16.05 -10.72
CA ALA A 116 17.62 16.84 -10.96
C ALA A 116 17.86 17.95 -9.91
N PRO A 117 16.85 18.68 -9.41
CA PRO A 117 17.05 19.72 -8.38
C PRO A 117 17.64 19.19 -7.07
N PHE A 118 17.50 17.89 -6.79
CA PHE A 118 17.94 17.27 -5.53
C PHE A 118 19.31 16.58 -5.63
N ARG A 119 19.84 16.37 -6.84
CA ARG A 119 21.04 15.54 -7.07
C ARG A 119 22.28 16.03 -6.30
N ASP A 120 22.47 17.34 -6.24
CA ASP A 120 23.63 17.96 -5.58
C ASP A 120 23.27 18.64 -4.24
N SER A 121 22.05 18.40 -3.76
CA SER A 121 21.56 18.96 -2.50
C SER A 121 22.46 18.58 -1.34
N LYS A 122 22.64 19.51 -0.40
CA LYS A 122 23.35 19.29 0.88
C LYS A 122 22.40 19.00 2.04
N GLU A 123 21.10 18.98 1.75
CA GLU A 123 20.06 18.62 2.69
C GLU A 123 20.17 17.16 3.12
N SER A 124 19.55 16.85 4.26
CA SER A 124 19.45 15.46 4.73
C SER A 124 18.61 14.60 3.77
N ARG A 125 18.83 13.27 3.77
CA ARG A 125 17.99 12.34 2.98
C ARG A 125 16.51 12.47 3.35
N LEU A 126 16.21 12.68 4.63
CA LEU A 126 14.85 12.90 5.11
C LEU A 126 14.23 14.16 4.50
N SER A 127 14.95 15.29 4.54
CA SER A 127 14.51 16.54 3.91
C SER A 127 14.27 16.37 2.40
N ILE A 128 15.17 15.67 1.71
CA ILE A 128 15.02 15.38 0.27
C ILE A 128 13.77 14.51 0.02
N CYS A 129 13.52 13.49 0.84
CA CYS A 129 12.34 12.65 0.68
C CYS A 129 11.03 13.43 0.91
N HIS A 130 10.97 14.32 1.91
CA HIS A 130 9.81 15.20 2.08
C HIS A 130 9.60 16.12 0.87
N ALA A 131 10.66 16.73 0.35
CA ALA A 131 10.56 17.58 -0.84
C ALA A 131 10.16 16.79 -2.11
N LEU A 132 10.58 15.52 -2.22
CA LEU A 132 10.11 14.63 -3.28
C LEU A 132 8.61 14.32 -3.13
N MET A 133 8.14 14.05 -1.90
CA MET A 133 6.73 13.79 -1.61
C MET A 133 5.86 14.98 -2.02
N GLU A 134 6.26 16.20 -1.63
CA GLU A 134 5.60 17.45 -2.00
C GLU A 134 5.53 17.61 -3.53
N ARG A 135 6.67 17.46 -4.21
CA ARG A 135 6.76 17.58 -5.67
C ARG A 135 5.89 16.56 -6.41
N VAL A 136 5.76 15.34 -5.89
CA VAL A 136 4.86 14.32 -6.46
C VAL A 136 3.41 14.81 -6.37
N GLY A 137 3.01 15.37 -5.23
CA GLY A 137 1.69 15.95 -5.04
C GLY A 137 1.43 17.13 -5.98
N GLU A 138 2.39 18.02 -6.17
CA GLU A 138 2.28 19.13 -7.13
C GLU A 138 2.12 18.63 -8.58
N THR A 139 2.76 17.51 -8.91
CA THR A 139 2.80 16.98 -10.28
C THR A 139 1.56 16.19 -10.65
N LEU A 140 1.04 15.38 -9.71
CA LEU A 140 -0.11 14.51 -9.92
C LEU A 140 -1.44 15.09 -9.40
N GLY A 141 -1.37 16.21 -8.67
CA GLY A 141 -2.49 16.87 -8.02
C GLY A 141 -2.54 16.54 -6.52
N MET A 142 -2.76 17.56 -5.69
CA MET A 142 -2.94 17.40 -4.24
C MET A 142 -4.33 16.85 -3.93
N PRO A 143 -4.52 16.01 -2.89
CA PRO A 143 -5.85 15.65 -2.43
C PRO A 143 -6.59 16.91 -1.94
N PRO A 144 -7.94 16.97 -2.06
CA PRO A 144 -8.69 17.93 -1.24
C PRO A 144 -8.35 17.63 0.23
N GLU A 145 -8.24 18.66 1.05
CA GLU A 145 -8.05 18.47 2.50
C GLU A 145 -9.11 17.47 2.98
N GLU A 146 -8.69 16.35 3.59
CA GLU A 146 -9.64 15.52 4.32
C GLU A 146 -10.33 16.46 5.31
N PRO A 147 -11.67 16.56 5.33
CA PRO A 147 -12.32 17.41 6.30
C PRO A 147 -11.83 16.95 7.66
N GLU A 148 -11.05 17.82 8.32
CA GLU A 148 -10.78 17.66 9.74
C GLU A 148 -12.13 17.34 10.38
N ALA A 149 -12.16 16.42 11.35
CA ALA A 149 -13.35 16.19 12.16
C ALA A 149 -13.66 17.46 12.97
N GLN A 150 -14.15 18.49 12.28
CA GLN A 150 -14.57 19.76 12.82
C GLN A 150 -15.85 19.45 13.57
N GLN A 151 -15.75 19.62 14.89
CA GLN A 151 -16.90 19.68 15.77
C GLN A 151 -17.94 20.60 15.13
N MET A 152 -19.12 20.03 14.84
CA MET A 152 -20.26 20.70 14.24
C MET A 152 -20.45 22.10 14.84
N GLN A 153 -20.20 23.13 14.04
CA GLN A 153 -20.92 24.39 14.15
C GLN A 153 -21.68 24.58 12.84
N ALA A 154 -22.99 24.45 12.95
CA ALA A 154 -23.91 24.73 11.87
C ALA A 154 -23.93 26.24 11.62
N ASP A 155 -23.41 26.68 10.47
CA ASP A 155 -23.83 27.96 9.90
C ASP A 155 -24.22 27.78 8.43
N GLY A 156 -25.38 28.32 8.08
CA GLY A 156 -26.17 28.00 6.90
C GLY A 156 -25.75 28.74 5.65
N GLY A 157 -24.56 28.46 5.13
CA GLY A 157 -24.09 28.98 3.85
C GLY A 157 -24.37 28.01 2.69
N GLN A 158 -25.31 28.36 1.80
CA GLN A 158 -25.48 27.65 0.52
C GLN A 158 -24.35 28.05 -0.44
N GLU A 159 -23.29 27.24 -0.53
CA GLU A 159 -22.27 27.40 -1.57
C GLU A 159 -22.67 26.62 -2.84
N GLN A 160 -22.71 27.36 -3.95
CA GLN A 160 -23.04 26.87 -5.28
C GLN A 160 -21.99 25.85 -5.74
N ALA A 161 -22.41 24.60 -5.92
CA ALA A 161 -21.61 23.57 -6.57
C ALA A 161 -21.35 23.98 -8.03
N GLN A 162 -20.12 24.44 -8.30
CA GLN A 162 -19.60 24.47 -9.66
C GLN A 162 -19.30 23.02 -10.05
N ASP A 163 -20.00 22.55 -11.08
CA ASP A 163 -19.81 21.24 -11.70
C ASP A 163 -18.47 21.27 -12.46
N VAL A 164 -17.37 21.11 -11.71
CA VAL A 164 -16.05 20.88 -12.27
C VAL A 164 -16.01 19.41 -12.64
N THR A 165 -16.00 19.15 -13.95
CA THR A 165 -15.71 17.82 -14.49
C THR A 165 -14.23 17.54 -14.26
N GLU A 166 -13.88 17.15 -13.03
CA GLU A 166 -12.52 16.74 -12.66
C GLU A 166 -12.14 15.49 -13.47
N GLU A 167 -11.02 15.55 -14.18
CA GLU A 167 -10.40 14.36 -14.75
C GLU A 167 -10.15 13.35 -13.61
N PRO A 168 -10.32 12.04 -13.84
CA PRO A 168 -10.11 11.05 -12.80
C PRO A 168 -8.67 11.12 -12.29
N ARG A 169 -8.51 11.39 -10.99
CA ARG A 169 -7.20 11.50 -10.32
C ARG A 169 -6.42 10.18 -10.46
N PRO A 170 -5.08 10.22 -10.59
CA PRO A 170 -4.25 9.01 -10.54
C PRO A 170 -4.41 8.24 -9.23
N ALA A 171 -4.17 6.93 -9.27
CA ALA A 171 -4.28 6.08 -8.08
C ALA A 171 -3.10 6.30 -7.13
N ALA A 172 -3.26 6.00 -5.84
CA ALA A 172 -2.16 6.09 -4.85
C ALA A 172 -0.89 5.33 -5.26
N ALA A 173 -1.04 4.26 -6.05
CA ALA A 173 0.09 3.52 -6.62
C ALA A 173 0.96 4.39 -7.55
N ASP A 174 0.37 5.27 -8.35
CA ASP A 174 1.08 6.15 -9.28
C ASP A 174 1.94 7.17 -8.52
N TYR A 175 1.39 7.72 -7.42
CA TYR A 175 2.10 8.61 -6.50
C TYR A 175 3.29 7.91 -5.84
N ALA A 176 3.08 6.70 -5.32
CA ALA A 176 4.14 5.89 -4.73
C ALA A 176 5.23 5.58 -5.76
N HIS A 177 4.88 5.21 -7.00
CA HIS A 177 5.86 4.88 -8.03
C HIS A 177 6.70 6.09 -8.46
N LEU A 178 6.09 7.27 -8.60
CA LEU A 178 6.82 8.49 -8.97
C LEU A 178 7.82 8.87 -7.87
N PHE A 179 7.41 8.81 -6.60
CA PHE A 179 8.29 9.01 -5.45
C PHE A 179 9.45 8.00 -5.45
N ILE A 180 9.14 6.71 -5.58
CA ILE A 180 10.14 5.63 -5.56
C ILE A 180 11.14 5.80 -6.70
N GLY A 181 10.67 6.11 -7.90
CA GLY A 181 11.52 6.38 -9.06
C GLY A 181 12.50 7.52 -8.80
N ALA A 182 12.00 8.63 -8.25
CA ALA A 182 12.81 9.81 -7.93
C ALA A 182 13.85 9.52 -6.85
N ALA A 183 13.46 8.86 -5.75
CA ALA A 183 14.37 8.47 -4.68
C ALA A 183 15.48 7.52 -5.20
N ARG A 184 15.11 6.51 -5.99
CA ARG A 184 16.08 5.58 -6.62
C ARG A 184 17.03 6.28 -7.58
N ALA A 185 16.57 7.31 -8.29
CA ALA A 185 17.41 8.10 -9.18
C ALA A 185 18.47 8.95 -8.44
N LEU A 186 18.24 9.19 -7.15
CA LEU A 186 19.16 9.84 -6.21
C LEU A 186 19.97 8.84 -5.36
N ASP A 187 20.00 7.56 -5.75
CA ASP A 187 20.66 6.45 -5.02
C ASP A 187 20.11 6.16 -3.61
N ILE A 188 18.91 6.66 -3.31
CA ILE A 188 18.18 6.38 -2.08
C ILE A 188 17.37 5.09 -2.30
N PRO A 189 17.58 4.03 -1.50
CA PRO A 189 16.75 2.84 -1.59
C PRO A 189 15.30 3.18 -1.25
N ALA A 190 14.37 2.81 -2.13
CA ALA A 190 12.95 3.06 -1.93
C ALA A 190 12.11 1.87 -2.42
N ARG A 191 11.06 1.52 -1.67
CA ARG A 191 10.23 0.34 -1.93
C ARG A 191 8.76 0.68 -1.94
N TYR A 192 8.01 -0.11 -2.70
CA TYR A 192 6.58 -0.02 -2.76
C TYR A 192 5.97 -0.77 -1.60
N VAL A 193 4.96 -0.16 -0.97
CA VAL A 193 4.19 -0.76 0.11
C VAL A 193 2.74 -0.78 -0.29
N VAL A 194 2.11 -1.94 -0.15
CA VAL A 194 0.66 -2.08 -0.20
C VAL A 194 0.18 -2.40 1.22
N GLY A 195 -0.98 -1.87 1.57
CA GLY A 195 -1.55 -2.05 2.90
C GLY A 195 -2.98 -1.56 2.99
N TYR A 196 -3.44 -1.42 4.22
CA TYR A 196 -4.75 -0.87 4.53
C TYR A 196 -4.60 0.49 5.18
N ARG A 197 -5.50 1.43 4.85
CA ARG A 197 -5.67 2.72 5.53
C ARG A 197 -7.06 2.73 6.16
N LEU A 198 -7.14 3.17 7.41
CA LEU A 198 -8.42 3.44 8.04
C LEU A 198 -9.03 4.70 7.42
N VAL A 199 -10.09 4.51 6.63
CA VAL A 199 -10.88 5.57 6.01
C VAL A 199 -12.35 5.26 6.25
N ASP A 200 -13.11 6.25 6.71
CA ASP A 200 -14.52 6.06 7.02
C ASP A 200 -15.35 6.06 5.73
N GLY A 201 -15.94 4.91 5.39
CA GLY A 201 -16.89 4.80 4.28
C GLY A 201 -16.28 4.58 2.89
N GLU A 202 -14.96 4.47 2.76
CA GLU A 202 -14.24 4.23 1.50
C GLU A 202 -13.50 2.87 1.48
N ASP A 203 -12.97 2.49 0.31
CA ASP A 203 -12.11 1.32 0.18
C ASP A 203 -10.81 1.53 0.96
N GLY A 204 -10.55 0.64 1.91
CA GLY A 204 -9.38 0.72 2.77
C GLY A 204 -8.07 0.28 2.12
N LEU A 205 -8.05 -0.29 0.91
CA LEU A 205 -6.79 -0.70 0.28
C LEU A 205 -5.99 0.51 -0.21
N HIS A 206 -4.73 0.61 0.17
CA HIS A 206 -3.90 1.77 -0.11
C HIS A 206 -2.46 1.40 -0.45
N ALA A 207 -1.76 2.33 -1.07
CA ALA A 207 -0.36 2.17 -1.44
C ALA A 207 0.46 3.41 -1.09
N TRP A 208 1.67 3.20 -0.61
CA TRP A 208 2.62 4.27 -0.28
C TRP A 208 4.06 3.80 -0.52
N ALA A 209 5.02 4.66 -0.25
CA ALA A 209 6.44 4.36 -0.41
C ALA A 209 7.17 4.31 0.93
N GLU A 210 8.21 3.49 1.01
CA GLU A 210 9.19 3.57 2.10
C GLU A 210 10.57 3.88 1.51
N ALA A 211 11.30 4.82 2.11
CA ALA A 211 12.68 5.15 1.73
C ALA A 211 13.64 4.89 2.90
N PHE A 212 14.88 4.48 2.57
CA PHE A 212 15.88 4.09 3.56
C PHE A 212 16.84 5.23 3.90
N ASP A 213 16.89 5.58 5.18
CA ASP A 213 17.88 6.47 5.77
C ASP A 213 18.90 5.67 6.60
N GLU A 214 20.18 6.07 6.57
CA GLU A 214 21.24 5.36 7.30
C GLU A 214 21.10 5.48 8.82
N GLY A 215 20.53 6.58 9.32
CA GLY A 215 20.32 6.81 10.75
C GLY A 215 19.02 6.20 11.25
N LEU A 216 17.93 6.42 10.51
CA LEU A 216 16.57 6.07 10.94
C LEU A 216 16.08 4.71 10.44
N GLY A 217 16.68 4.15 9.39
CA GLY A 217 16.17 2.96 8.71
C GLY A 217 15.08 3.31 7.69
N TRP A 218 14.10 2.42 7.54
CA TRP A 218 12.94 2.65 6.67
C TRP A 218 12.01 3.70 7.27
N ILE A 219 11.61 4.64 6.42
CA ILE A 219 10.66 5.71 6.73
C ILE A 219 9.57 5.68 5.66
N GLY A 220 8.30 5.67 6.10
CA GLY A 220 7.14 5.73 5.21
C GLY A 220 6.85 7.14 4.73
N PHE A 221 6.50 7.27 3.46
CA PHE A 221 6.02 8.48 2.81
C PHE A 221 4.79 8.11 2.00
N ASP A 222 3.70 8.83 2.21
CA ASP A 222 2.48 8.73 1.42
C ASP A 222 2.32 10.01 0.59
N PRO A 223 2.80 10.04 -0.66
CA PRO A 223 2.67 11.22 -1.51
C PRO A 223 1.23 11.43 -2.01
N PHE A 224 0.35 10.44 -1.91
CA PHE A 224 -1.06 10.62 -2.23
C PHE A 224 -1.74 11.44 -1.13
N MET A 225 -1.44 11.14 0.13
CA MET A 225 -2.00 11.85 1.29
C MET A 225 -1.13 13.02 1.77
N GLN A 226 0.06 13.22 1.21
CA GLN A 226 1.05 14.23 1.61
C GLN A 226 1.47 14.14 3.09
N ILE A 227 1.51 12.92 3.64
CA ILE A 227 1.89 12.67 5.03
C ILE A 227 2.81 11.46 5.16
N CYS A 228 3.47 11.34 6.31
CA CYS A 228 4.07 10.07 6.70
C CYS A 228 2.98 9.15 7.30
N PRO A 229 3.01 7.83 7.03
CA PRO A 229 2.04 6.89 7.60
C PRO A 229 1.97 6.98 9.13
N THR A 230 0.74 7.09 9.64
CA THR A 230 0.40 7.17 11.06
C THR A 230 -0.11 5.83 11.57
N ASP A 231 -0.67 5.80 12.79
CA ASP A 231 -1.34 4.61 13.32
C ASP A 231 -2.66 4.26 12.61
N ARG A 232 -3.07 5.02 11.59
CA ARG A 232 -4.20 4.67 10.70
C ARG A 232 -3.82 3.69 9.58
N TYR A 233 -2.54 3.31 9.47
CA TYR A 233 -2.02 2.47 8.39
C TYR A 233 -1.68 1.08 8.91
N VAL A 234 -2.02 0.06 8.13
CA VAL A 234 -1.62 -1.33 8.32
C VAL A 234 -0.81 -1.77 7.11
N ARG A 235 0.47 -2.02 7.32
CA ARG A 235 1.37 -2.56 6.29
C ARG A 235 1.04 -4.01 5.99
N LEU A 236 0.85 -4.34 4.72
CA LEU A 236 0.52 -5.69 4.27
C LEU A 236 1.70 -6.37 3.59
N ALA A 237 2.23 -5.77 2.53
CA ALA A 237 3.34 -6.34 1.76
C ALA A 237 4.21 -5.24 1.13
N ILE A 238 5.43 -5.62 0.78
CA ILE A 238 6.41 -4.76 0.14
C ILE A 238 7.02 -5.39 -1.10
N ALA A 239 7.37 -4.56 -2.08
CA ALA A 239 8.14 -5.01 -3.24
C ALA A 239 8.86 -3.86 -3.95
N LEU A 240 9.25 -4.08 -5.20
CA LEU A 240 9.89 -3.05 -6.02
C LEU A 240 8.87 -2.05 -6.60
N ASP A 241 7.64 -2.50 -6.85
CA ASP A 241 6.52 -1.77 -7.44
C ASP A 241 5.20 -2.56 -7.26
N ALA A 242 4.11 -2.06 -7.84
CA ALA A 242 2.79 -2.69 -7.75
C ALA A 242 2.72 -4.03 -8.49
N GLU A 243 3.47 -4.20 -9.59
CA GLU A 243 3.54 -5.46 -10.33
C GLU A 243 4.16 -6.59 -9.50
N THR A 244 5.05 -6.25 -8.57
CA THR A 244 5.74 -7.21 -7.70
C THR A 244 5.12 -7.35 -6.31
N ALA A 245 4.12 -6.53 -5.95
CA ALA A 245 3.36 -6.61 -4.70
C ALA A 245 1.83 -6.76 -4.86
N PRO A 246 1.29 -7.47 -5.89
CA PRO A 246 -0.17 -7.61 -5.99
C PRO A 246 -0.69 -8.40 -4.80
N THR A 247 -1.79 -7.93 -4.19
CA THR A 247 -2.51 -8.64 -3.12
C THR A 247 -2.94 -10.04 -3.57
N LEU A 248 -3.33 -10.16 -4.84
CA LEU A 248 -3.64 -11.41 -5.51
C LEU A 248 -3.12 -11.39 -6.95
N ARG A 249 -2.30 -12.39 -7.31
CA ARG A 249 -1.94 -12.71 -8.69
C ARG A 249 -2.55 -14.05 -9.08
N THR A 250 -3.08 -14.13 -10.31
CA THR A 250 -3.75 -15.33 -10.84
C THR A 250 -3.06 -15.83 -12.11
N VAL A 251 -3.00 -17.16 -12.26
CA VAL A 251 -2.55 -17.83 -13.50
C VAL A 251 -3.56 -18.95 -13.83
N PRO A 252 -4.27 -18.91 -14.97
CA PRO A 252 -4.28 -17.83 -15.96
C PRO A 252 -4.77 -16.51 -15.35
N ILE A 253 -4.50 -15.40 -16.05
CA ILE A 253 -4.99 -14.09 -15.64
C ILE A 253 -6.52 -14.13 -15.57
N ALA A 254 -7.04 -13.77 -14.40
CA ALA A 254 -8.45 -13.74 -14.07
C ALA A 254 -8.85 -12.31 -13.70
N GLU A 255 -10.12 -11.99 -13.87
CA GLU A 255 -10.69 -10.74 -13.36
C GLU A 255 -10.78 -10.84 -11.83
N VAL A 256 -10.36 -9.78 -11.15
CA VAL A 256 -10.37 -9.68 -9.68
C VAL A 256 -11.07 -8.40 -9.29
N VAL A 257 -12.13 -8.55 -8.51
CA VAL A 257 -12.80 -7.43 -7.81
C VAL A 257 -12.46 -7.58 -6.33
N GLN A 258 -11.97 -6.51 -5.71
CA GLN A 258 -11.69 -6.50 -4.28
C GLN A 258 -12.34 -5.30 -3.61
N VAL A 259 -12.75 -5.50 -2.36
CA VAL A 259 -13.35 -4.47 -1.50
C VAL A 259 -12.74 -4.62 -0.11
N VAL A 260 -12.20 -3.53 0.43
CA VAL A 260 -11.72 -3.49 1.81
C VAL A 260 -12.56 -2.56 2.65
N LYS A 261 -12.92 -3.03 3.85
CA LYS A 261 -13.40 -2.20 4.95
C LYS A 261 -12.37 -2.24 6.07
N ALA A 262 -11.82 -1.07 6.38
CA ALA A 262 -11.01 -0.86 7.57
C ALA A 262 -11.82 -0.01 8.54
N SER A 263 -11.91 -0.42 9.81
CA SER A 263 -12.64 0.32 10.84
C SER A 263 -11.88 0.31 12.16
N ALA A 264 -12.11 1.32 13.01
CA ALA A 264 -11.64 1.24 14.39
C ALA A 264 -12.26 0.00 15.07
N ALA A 265 -11.45 -0.81 15.74
CA ALA A 265 -11.96 -1.96 16.46
C ALA A 265 -12.63 -1.50 17.77
N SER A 266 -13.82 -2.01 18.05
CA SER A 266 -14.53 -1.74 19.31
C SER A 266 -13.71 -2.27 20.49
N THR A 267 -13.41 -1.42 21.47
CA THR A 267 -12.92 -1.87 22.78
C THR A 267 -14.05 -2.60 23.49
N ASN A 268 -13.94 -3.92 23.61
CA ASN A 268 -14.74 -4.72 24.56
C ASN A 268 -14.30 -4.46 26.00
#